data_AF-A0A1J5BR05-F1
#
_entry.id   AF-A0A1J5BR05-F1
#
_cell.length_a   1.000
_cell.length_b   1.000
_cell.length_c   1.000
_cell.angle_alpha   90.00
_cell.angle_beta   90.00
_cell.angle_gamma   90.00
#
_symmetry.space_group_name_H-M   'P 1'
#
loop_
_entity.id
_entity.type
_entity.pdbx_description
1 polymer ?
#
loop_
_entity_poly.entity_id
_entity_poly.type
_entity_poly.pdbx_seq_one_letter_code
_entity_poly.pdbx_strand_id
1 'polypeptide(L)'
;MLRFADRRALDIDGLGDNLVDQLVDAGVVNTPADLYKLELSAVASLERMGETSALNLLGAIEHSKRTTLARFIYALGIRNRFGAALRLAG
;
A
#
# COMPACT_ATOMS: atom_id res chain seq x y z
N MET A 1 16.78 -4.31 -11.72
CA MET A 1 16.22 -5.43 -10.92
C MET A 1 15.87 -4.89 -9.53
N LEU A 2 14.73 -4.19 -9.40
CA LEU A 2 14.25 -3.70 -8.12
C LEU A 2 13.71 -4.90 -7.33
N ARG A 3 14.10 -5.04 -6.07
CA ARG A 3 13.76 -6.19 -5.22
C ARG A 3 12.25 -6.21 -4.93
N PHE A 4 11.54 -7.18 -5.51
CA PHE A 4 10.12 -7.49 -5.31
C PHE A 4 9.77 -7.96 -3.87
N ALA A 5 10.72 -7.94 -2.95
CA ALA A 5 10.52 -8.37 -1.56
C ALA A 5 9.58 -7.46 -0.76
N ASP A 6 9.40 -6.19 -1.17
CA ASP A 6 8.48 -5.25 -0.51
C ASP A 6 7.04 -5.30 -1.04
N ARG A 7 6.75 -5.95 -2.19
CA ARG A 7 5.36 -6.05 -2.72
C ARG A 7 4.42 -6.78 -1.74
N ARG A 8 4.93 -7.82 -1.06
CA ARG A 8 4.20 -8.52 0.00
C ARG A 8 4.15 -7.76 1.33
N ALA A 9 5.01 -6.75 1.52
CA ALA A 9 5.02 -5.97 2.75
C ALA A 9 3.84 -4.99 2.77
N LEU A 10 3.39 -4.49 1.62
CA LEU A 10 2.37 -3.44 1.57
C LEU A 10 0.95 -3.94 1.89
N ASP A 11 0.66 -5.23 1.71
CA ASP A 11 -0.62 -5.87 2.08
C ASP A 11 -1.85 -5.04 1.62
N ILE A 12 -1.86 -4.69 0.32
CA ILE A 12 -2.89 -3.82 -0.27
C ILE A 12 -3.93 -4.70 -0.95
N ASP A 13 -5.15 -4.70 -0.42
CA ASP A 13 -6.28 -5.39 -1.02
C ASP A 13 -6.54 -4.89 -2.45
N GLY A 14 -6.65 -5.83 -3.39
CA GLY A 14 -6.86 -5.54 -4.81
C GLY A 14 -5.58 -5.25 -5.61
N LEU A 15 -4.41 -5.10 -4.96
CA LEU A 15 -3.13 -4.96 -5.64
C LEU A 15 -2.49 -6.33 -5.91
N GLY A 16 -3.08 -7.08 -6.84
CA GLY A 16 -2.56 -8.38 -7.27
C GLY A 16 -1.36 -8.29 -8.22
N ASP A 17 -0.65 -9.40 -8.41
CA ASP A 17 0.60 -9.40 -9.19
C ASP A 17 0.44 -8.90 -10.62
N ASN A 18 -0.63 -9.33 -11.31
CA ASN A 18 -0.93 -8.90 -12.67
C ASN A 18 -1.15 -7.39 -12.79
N LEU A 19 -1.75 -6.76 -11.77
CA LEU A 19 -2.05 -5.33 -11.79
C LEU A 19 -0.78 -4.51 -11.61
N VAL A 20 0.11 -4.94 -10.73
CA VAL A 20 1.39 -4.25 -10.57
C VAL A 20 2.22 -4.40 -11.83
N ASP A 21 2.20 -5.56 -12.48
CA ASP A 21 2.95 -5.74 -13.73
C ASP A 21 2.41 -4.80 -14.83
N GLN A 22 1.09 -4.64 -14.95
CA GLN A 22 0.49 -3.63 -15.82
C GLN A 22 0.92 -2.19 -15.47
N LEU A 23 0.96 -1.84 -14.17
CA LEU A 23 1.37 -0.51 -13.72
C LEU A 23 2.85 -0.22 -14.02
N VAL A 24 3.71 -1.24 -13.95
CA VAL A 24 5.14 -1.15 -14.29
C VAL A 24 5.33 -1.07 -15.81
N ASP A 25 4.63 -1.93 -16.56
CA ASP A 25 4.71 -1.97 -18.03
C ASP A 25 4.17 -0.67 -18.66
N ALA A 26 3.14 -0.08 -18.05
CA ALA A 26 2.63 1.23 -18.43
C ALA A 26 3.54 2.40 -18.00
N GLY A 27 4.62 2.14 -17.27
CA GLY A 27 5.57 3.16 -16.78
C GLY A 27 5.01 4.07 -15.69
N VAL A 28 3.83 3.76 -15.16
CA VAL A 28 3.11 4.56 -14.15
C VAL A 28 3.73 4.37 -12.76
N VAL A 29 4.24 3.16 -12.47
CA VAL A 29 4.85 2.81 -11.19
C VAL A 29 6.24 2.25 -11.42
N ASN A 30 7.25 2.92 -10.85
CA ASN A 30 8.64 2.45 -10.91
C ASN A 30 9.18 2.09 -9.52
N THR A 31 8.60 2.71 -8.49
CA THR A 31 8.94 2.48 -7.09
C THR A 31 7.66 2.27 -6.26
N PRO A 32 7.75 1.61 -5.10
CA PRO A 32 6.61 1.47 -4.20
C PRO A 32 5.98 2.81 -3.79
N ALA A 33 6.77 3.89 -3.73
CA ALA A 33 6.28 5.22 -3.39
C ALA A 33 5.35 5.81 -4.46
N ASP A 34 5.46 5.36 -5.70
CA ASP A 34 4.64 5.87 -6.81
C ASP A 34 3.19 5.35 -6.74
N LEU A 35 2.95 4.23 -6.03
CA LEU A 35 1.59 3.75 -5.75
C LEU A 35 0.77 4.82 -5.01
N TYR A 36 1.41 5.58 -4.12
CA TYR A 36 0.75 6.64 -3.35
C TYR A 36 0.54 7.95 -4.10
N LYS A 37 0.97 8.01 -5.37
CA LYS A 37 0.76 9.13 -6.29
C LYS A 37 -0.19 8.77 -7.43
N LEU A 38 -0.74 7.55 -7.42
CA LEU A 38 -1.67 7.10 -8.46
C LEU A 38 -2.93 7.95 -8.45
N GLU A 39 -3.36 8.36 -9.63
CA GLU A 39 -4.64 9.01 -9.83
C GLU A 39 -5.66 8.07 -10.48
N LEU A 40 -6.94 8.38 -10.29
CA LEU A 40 -8.04 7.59 -10.83
C LEU A 40 -7.94 7.41 -12.34
N SER A 41 -7.56 8.47 -13.06
CA SER A 41 -7.37 8.45 -14.52
C SER A 41 -6.31 7.45 -14.96
N ALA A 42 -5.19 7.35 -14.24
CA ALA A 42 -4.12 6.41 -14.56
C ALA A 42 -4.57 4.97 -14.32
N VAL A 43 -5.26 4.70 -13.21
CA VAL A 43 -5.73 3.34 -12.86
C VAL A 43 -6.90 2.91 -13.74
N ALA A 44 -7.85 3.81 -14.05
CA ALA A 44 -8.99 3.53 -14.91
C ALA A 44 -8.60 3.35 -16.38
N SER A 45 -7.40 3.79 -16.78
CA SER A 45 -6.87 3.54 -18.13
C SER A 45 -6.32 2.12 -18.33
N LEU A 46 -6.18 1.34 -17.25
CA LEU A 46 -5.67 -0.02 -17.31
C LEU A 46 -6.71 -1.00 -17.86
N GLU A 47 -6.22 -2.02 -18.56
CA GLU A 47 -7.07 -3.03 -19.16
C GLU A 47 -7.86 -3.78 -18.08
N ARG A 48 -9.18 -3.90 -18.29
CA ARG A 48 -10.12 -4.57 -17.36
C ARG A 48 -10.29 -3.86 -16.01
N MET A 49 -9.92 -2.58 -15.91
CA MET A 49 -10.11 -1.77 -14.70
C MET A 49 -11.35 -0.89 -14.81
N GLY A 50 -12.45 -1.31 -14.18
CA GLY A 50 -13.64 -0.48 -14.05
C GLY A 50 -13.45 0.65 -13.03
N GLU A 51 -14.20 1.74 -13.17
CA GLU A 51 -14.12 2.92 -12.28
C GLU A 51 -14.27 2.53 -10.79
N THR A 52 -15.24 1.68 -10.45
CA THR A 52 -15.42 1.16 -9.10
C THR A 52 -14.20 0.39 -8.58
N SER A 53 -13.59 -0.46 -9.42
CA SER A 53 -12.39 -1.21 -9.03
C SER A 53 -11.19 -0.29 -8.84
N ALA A 54 -11.05 0.74 -9.68
CA ALA A 54 -10.01 1.75 -9.54
C ALA A 54 -10.16 2.55 -8.24
N LEU A 55 -11.38 2.97 -7.90
CA LEU A 55 -11.67 3.64 -6.63
C LEU A 55 -11.38 2.75 -5.42
N ASN A 56 -11.75 1.47 -5.49
CA ASN A 56 -11.44 0.50 -4.43
C ASN A 56 -9.94 0.32 -4.24
N LEU A 57 -9.17 0.23 -5.33
CA LEU A 57 -7.71 0.14 -5.27
C LEU A 57 -7.10 1.38 -4.63
N LEU A 58 -7.49 2.59 -5.07
CA LEU A 58 -7.00 3.83 -4.49
C LEU A 58 -7.34 3.93 -2.99
N GLY A 59 -8.55 3.51 -2.60
CA GLY A 59 -8.95 3.41 -1.20
C GLY A 59 -8.08 2.45 -0.39
N ALA A 60 -7.78 1.27 -0.93
CA ALA A 60 -6.90 0.29 -0.29
C ALA A 60 -5.46 0.81 -0.17
N ILE A 61 -4.94 1.49 -1.20
CA ILE A 61 -3.63 2.14 -1.18
C ILE A 61 -3.58 3.20 -0.07
N GLU A 62 -4.60 4.06 0.06
CA GLU A 62 -4.67 5.03 1.16
C GLU A 62 -4.75 4.36 2.53
N HIS A 63 -5.54 3.30 2.67
CA HIS A 63 -5.62 2.55 3.92
C HIS A 63 -4.26 1.97 4.34
N SER A 64 -3.51 1.44 3.36
CA SER A 64 -2.18 0.86 3.60
C SER A 64 -1.17 1.85 4.17
N LYS A 65 -1.34 3.17 3.96
CA LYS A 65 -0.47 4.19 4.57
C LYS A 65 -0.50 4.09 6.09
N ARG A 66 -1.68 3.84 6.67
CA ARG A 66 -1.86 3.73 8.12
C ARG A 66 -1.18 2.48 8.68
N THR A 67 -1.35 1.34 8.03
CA THR A 67 -0.74 0.07 8.46
C THR A 67 0.78 0.10 8.30
N THR A 68 1.27 0.66 7.19
CA THR A 68 2.70 0.75 6.90
C THR A 68 3.39 1.75 7.83
N LEU A 69 2.78 2.92 8.07
CA LEU A 69 3.31 3.89 9.03
C LEU A 69 3.30 3.33 10.47
N ALA A 70 2.21 2.68 10.90
CA ALA A 70 2.14 2.07 12.23
C ALA A 70 3.23 1.00 12.43
N ARG A 71 3.43 0.14 11.42
CA ARG A 71 4.49 -0.88 11.41
C ARG A 71 5.89 -0.27 11.33
N PHE A 72 6.06 0.82 10.59
CA PHE A 72 7.32 1.56 10.52
C PHE A 72 7.67 2.20 11.87
N ILE A 73 6.71 2.86 12.53
CA ILE A 73 6.87 3.41 13.89
C ILE A 73 7.18 2.30 14.90
N TYR A 74 6.51 1.15 14.78
CA TYR A 74 6.80 -0.03 15.60
C TYR A 74 8.22 -0.56 15.36
N ALA A 75 8.64 -0.68 14.09
CA ALA A 75 9.96 -1.17 13.69
C ALA A 75 11.10 -0.23 14.08
N LEU A 76 10.85 1.09 14.11
CA LEU A 76 11.79 2.08 14.65
C LEU A 76 11.97 1.95 16.17
N GLY A 77 11.20 1.10 16.84
CA GLY A 77 11.37 0.83 18.25
C GLY A 77 11.26 2.09 19.07
N ILE A 78 10.31 2.99 18.74
CA ILE A 78 9.92 4.11 19.60
C ILE A 78 9.21 3.53 20.84
N ARG A 79 10.01 2.82 21.63
CA ARG A 79 9.80 2.43 23.00
C ARG A 79 10.24 3.63 23.83
N ASN A 80 9.60 4.78 23.59
CA ASN A 80 9.71 5.91 24.48
C ASN A 80 8.36 6.64 24.56
N ARG A 81 7.61 6.28 25.61
CA ARG A 81 6.69 7.18 26.33
C ARG A 81 5.34 7.52 25.69
N PHE A 82 4.67 6.59 25.02
CA PHE A 82 3.20 6.58 25.03
C PHE A 82 2.75 5.31 25.75
N GLY A 83 2.19 5.53 26.94
CA GLY A 83 2.01 4.54 27.98
C GLY A 83 1.29 3.28 27.50
N ALA A 84 1.92 2.15 27.80
CA ALA A 84 1.21 0.91 28.02
C ALA A 84 0.10 1.15 29.06
N ALA A 85 -1.15 0.97 28.65
CA ALA A 85 -2.25 0.70 29.54
C ALA A 85 -3.19 -0.33 28.91
N LEU A 86 -2.64 -1.48 28.51
CA LEU A 86 -3.40 -2.71 28.54
C LEU A 86 -2.82 -3.58 29.66
N ARG A 87 -3.22 -3.23 30.88
CA ARG A 87 -3.03 -4.08 32.04
C ARG A 87 -4.08 -5.18 31.97
N LEU A 88 -3.64 -6.36 31.53
CA LEU A 88 -4.24 -7.61 31.96
C LEU A 88 -4.11 -7.67 33.49
N ALA A 89 -5.23 -7.63 34.21
CA ALA A 89 -5.31 -8.09 35.59
C ALA A 89 -6.77 -8.38 35.94
N GLY A 90 -7.05 -9.63 36.29
CA GLY A 90 -8.21 -10.03 37.11
C GLY A 90 -9.43 -10.43 36.32
#